data_AF-A2Z371-F1
#
_entry.id   AF-A2Z371-F1
#
_cell.length_a   1.000
_cell.length_b   1.000
_cell.length_c   1.000
_cell.angle_alpha   90.00
_cell.angle_beta   90.00
_cell.angle_gamma   90.00
#
_symmetry.space_group_name_H-M   'P 1'
#
loop_
_entity.id
_entity.type
_entity.pdbx_description
1 polymer ?
#
loop_
_entity_poly.entity_id
_entity_poly.type
_entity_poly.pdbx_seq_one_letter_code
_entity_poly.pdbx_strand_id
1 'polypeptide(L)'
;MAAEGMSTAAAAAEATATAAPAAGSRWGRAWPSALRWIPTSTDRIIAAEKRLLSIVKTGYVQEQVNIGSSPPGSKVRWFRSSSDEPRFINTVTFDSEENAPTLVMVHGYGASQGFFFRNFDALASRFRVIAIDQLGWGGSSRPDFTCKSTEETEAWFIDSFEEWRKAKNLSNFILLGHSFGGYVAAKYALQHPEHVQHLILVGPAGFSSETEHSSEWLTKFRATWKGMLVNHLWESNFTPQRIVRGLGPWGPGLVQRYTSARFGSHSTGELLTEQESTLLTDYIYHTLAAKASGELCLKHIFSFGAFARKPLLQRSYEHPGDLESICTIGGHFVFIDNPSGFHSAVFHACRKFLSGDGEEGLSLPEGLTSA
;
A
#
# COMPACT_ATOMS: atom_id res chain seq x y z
N MET A 1 49.83 -54.39 -49.94
CA MET A 1 48.60 -55.06 -49.50
C MET A 1 47.97 -54.13 -48.48
N ALA A 2 47.00 -53.27 -48.86
CA ALA A 2 45.56 -53.57 -48.94
C ALA A 2 45.04 -54.06 -47.56
N ALA A 3 43.97 -53.56 -46.93
CA ALA A 3 42.95 -52.56 -47.26
C ALA A 3 42.31 -52.18 -45.89
N GLU A 4 41.98 -50.91 -45.66
CA GLU A 4 40.62 -50.35 -45.66
C GLU A 4 39.76 -50.62 -44.41
N GLY A 5 39.26 -49.49 -43.88
CA GLY A 5 38.26 -49.37 -42.84
C GLY A 5 37.83 -47.90 -42.75
N MET A 6 37.31 -47.38 -43.87
CA MET A 6 36.73 -46.05 -44.02
C MET A 6 35.26 -46.05 -43.59
N SER A 7 34.70 -44.84 -43.43
CA SER A 7 33.25 -44.49 -43.47
C SER A 7 32.60 -44.30 -42.10
N THR A 8 31.84 -43.24 -41.78
CA THR A 8 31.45 -41.99 -42.47
C THR A 8 30.74 -41.13 -41.41
N ALA A 9 30.91 -39.82 -41.51
CA ALA A 9 29.97 -38.86 -40.93
C ALA A 9 28.61 -38.95 -41.64
N ALA A 10 27.50 -38.90 -40.89
CA ALA A 10 26.19 -38.58 -41.44
C ALA A 10 25.32 -37.89 -40.37
N ALA A 11 25.01 -36.63 -40.64
CA ALA A 11 23.94 -35.88 -40.01
C ALA A 11 22.58 -36.31 -40.59
N ALA A 12 21.58 -36.46 -39.71
CA ALA A 12 20.13 -36.46 -39.95
C ALA A 12 19.47 -36.84 -38.61
N ALA A 13 18.30 -36.38 -38.17
CA ALA A 13 17.37 -35.32 -38.53
C ALA A 13 16.41 -35.22 -37.33
N GLU A 14 15.61 -34.16 -37.29
CA GLU A 14 14.57 -33.86 -36.29
C GLU A 14 13.66 -35.05 -35.91
N ALA A 15 13.33 -35.13 -34.62
CA ALA A 15 12.07 -35.73 -34.16
C ALA A 15 11.56 -34.95 -32.94
N THR A 16 10.79 -33.91 -33.22
CA THR A 16 9.91 -33.21 -32.29
C THR A 16 8.81 -34.17 -31.81
N ALA A 17 8.91 -34.65 -30.57
CA ALA A 17 7.83 -35.41 -29.94
C ALA A 17 6.75 -34.44 -29.45
N THR A 18 5.69 -34.31 -30.24
CA THR A 18 4.44 -33.62 -29.89
C THR A 18 3.65 -34.45 -28.89
N ALA A 19 3.60 -34.02 -27.63
CA ALA A 19 2.67 -34.55 -26.64
C ALA A 19 1.27 -33.94 -26.88
N ALA A 20 0.31 -34.78 -27.28
CA ALA A 20 -1.08 -34.40 -27.44
C ALA A 20 -1.75 -34.13 -26.08
N PRO A 21 -2.61 -33.10 -25.94
CA PRO A 21 -3.34 -32.87 -24.70
C PRO A 21 -4.53 -33.84 -24.58
N ALA A 22 -4.63 -34.46 -23.40
CA ALA A 22 -5.74 -35.32 -23.01
C ALA A 22 -7.07 -34.54 -23.02
N ALA A 23 -8.09 -35.13 -23.64
CA ALA A 23 -9.43 -34.58 -23.74
C ALA A 23 -10.16 -34.66 -22.38
N GLY A 24 -10.45 -33.50 -21.77
CA GLY A 24 -11.27 -33.36 -20.57
C GLY A 24 -12.16 -32.12 -20.61
N SER A 25 -13.47 -32.34 -20.62
CA SER A 25 -14.60 -31.41 -20.43
C SER A 25 -14.55 -30.00 -21.07
N ARG A 26 -15.14 -29.86 -22.27
CA ARG A 26 -15.41 -28.58 -22.99
C ARG A 26 -16.61 -27.77 -22.44
N TRP A 27 -16.69 -27.57 -21.12
CA TRP A 27 -17.72 -26.69 -20.52
C TRP A 27 -17.15 -25.78 -19.43
N GLY A 28 -16.05 -25.08 -19.75
CA GLY A 28 -15.64 -23.86 -19.05
C GLY A 28 -15.63 -22.72 -20.07
N ARG A 29 -16.55 -21.76 -19.93
CA ARG A 29 -16.64 -20.60 -20.83
C ARG A 29 -15.31 -19.84 -20.80
N ALA A 30 -14.54 -19.93 -21.88
CA ALA A 30 -13.46 -18.99 -22.16
C ALA A 30 -14.12 -17.63 -22.43
N TRP A 31 -14.19 -16.77 -21.41
CA TRP A 31 -14.62 -15.39 -21.56
C TRP A 31 -13.59 -14.67 -22.43
N PRO A 32 -13.96 -13.94 -23.51
CA PRO A 32 -12.99 -13.30 -24.39
C PRO A 32 -12.11 -12.31 -23.62
N SER A 33 -10.78 -12.43 -23.74
CA SER A 33 -9.79 -11.50 -23.18
C SER A 33 -10.00 -10.04 -23.64
N ALA A 34 -10.66 -9.85 -24.78
CA ALA A 34 -11.07 -8.55 -25.32
C ALA A 34 -12.07 -7.76 -24.43
N LEU A 35 -12.77 -8.43 -23.50
CA LEU A 35 -13.66 -7.77 -22.53
C LEU A 35 -12.97 -7.42 -21.22
N ARG A 36 -11.68 -7.77 -21.04
CA ARG A 36 -10.91 -7.46 -19.82
C ARG A 36 -10.05 -6.22 -20.07
N TRP A 37 -10.69 -5.06 -20.07
CA TRP A 37 -9.99 -3.78 -20.12
C TRP A 37 -9.29 -3.54 -18.77
N ILE A 38 -7.97 -3.73 -18.74
CA ILE A 38 -7.08 -3.27 -17.66
C ILE A 38 -5.87 -2.63 -18.37
N PRO A 39 -5.91 -1.33 -18.70
CA PRO A 39 -4.87 -0.69 -19.51
C PRO A 39 -3.69 -0.25 -18.64
N THR A 40 -3.38 -1.03 -17.60
CA THR A 40 -2.32 -0.71 -16.65
C THR A 40 -1.52 -1.97 -16.34
N SER A 41 -0.29 -1.76 -15.90
CA SER A 41 0.66 -2.77 -15.47
C SER A 41 1.52 -2.19 -14.36
N THR A 42 2.27 -3.03 -13.65
CA THR A 42 3.25 -2.57 -12.65
C THR A 42 4.23 -1.57 -13.27
N ASP A 43 4.70 -1.81 -14.50
CA ASP A 43 5.60 -0.88 -15.21
C ASP A 43 4.95 0.48 -15.47
N ARG A 44 3.66 0.51 -15.80
CA ARG A 44 2.93 1.78 -16.00
C ARG A 44 2.75 2.54 -14.68
N ILE A 45 2.52 1.83 -13.58
CA ILE A 45 2.46 2.44 -12.23
C ILE A 45 3.82 3.04 -11.88
N ILE A 46 4.91 2.28 -12.04
CA ILE A 46 6.28 2.76 -11.79
C ILE A 46 6.62 3.94 -12.70
N ALA A 47 6.23 3.91 -13.98
CA ALA A 47 6.46 5.01 -14.89
C ALA A 47 5.68 6.27 -14.48
N ALA A 48 4.43 6.14 -14.04
CA ALA A 48 3.63 7.25 -13.52
C ALA A 48 4.20 7.78 -12.20
N GLU A 49 4.68 6.89 -11.32
CA GLU A 49 5.38 7.23 -10.09
C GLU A 49 6.62 8.06 -10.38
N LYS A 50 7.48 7.62 -11.31
CA LYS A 50 8.68 8.38 -11.71
C LYS A 50 8.36 9.76 -12.27
N ARG A 51 7.27 9.89 -13.02
CA ARG A 51 6.80 11.20 -13.50
C ARG A 51 6.31 12.08 -12.34
N LEU A 52 5.61 11.51 -11.36
CA LEU A 52 5.17 12.25 -10.17
C LEU A 52 6.35 12.61 -9.26
N LEU A 53 7.36 11.76 -9.14
CA LEU A 53 8.52 12.03 -8.30
C LEU A 53 9.57 12.90 -9.00
N SER A 54 9.44 13.18 -10.30
CA SER A 54 10.37 14.08 -11.00
C SER A 54 10.23 15.55 -10.59
N ILE A 55 9.16 15.90 -9.87
CA ILE A 55 8.98 17.25 -9.29
C ILE A 55 9.56 17.35 -7.87
N VAL A 56 9.93 16.23 -7.25
CA VAL A 56 10.62 16.20 -5.96
C VAL A 56 12.08 16.60 -6.20
N LYS A 57 12.60 17.54 -5.40
CA LYS A 57 13.93 18.12 -5.62
C LYS A 57 15.03 17.23 -5.07
N THR A 58 14.77 16.57 -3.95
CA THR A 58 15.72 15.66 -3.30
C THR A 58 15.88 14.39 -4.13
N GLY A 59 17.13 14.02 -4.40
CA GLY A 59 17.46 12.79 -5.12
C GLY A 59 16.97 11.54 -4.38
N TYR A 60 16.53 10.53 -5.13
CA TYR A 60 16.03 9.28 -4.57
C TYR A 60 16.51 8.06 -5.35
N VAL A 61 16.52 6.93 -4.65
CA VAL A 61 16.70 5.61 -5.24
C VAL A 61 15.38 4.88 -5.18
N GLN A 62 14.92 4.39 -6.33
CA GLN A 62 13.78 3.49 -6.41
C GLN A 62 14.25 2.07 -6.70
N GLU A 63 13.76 1.12 -5.91
CA GLU A 63 14.09 -0.30 -6.07
C GLU A 63 12.88 -1.20 -5.80
N GLN A 64 12.92 -2.40 -6.36
CA GLN A 64 12.00 -3.48 -6.06
C GLN A 64 12.69 -4.47 -5.13
N VAL A 65 12.43 -4.36 -3.83
CA VAL A 65 13.07 -5.19 -2.80
C VAL A 65 12.46 -6.57 -2.81
N ASN A 66 13.25 -7.60 -3.08
CA ASN A 66 12.80 -8.98 -3.06
C ASN A 66 12.51 -9.44 -1.63
N ILE A 67 11.28 -9.85 -1.37
CA ILE A 67 10.83 -10.38 -0.07
C ILE A 67 10.64 -11.91 -0.09
N GLY A 68 11.19 -12.57 -1.11
CA GLY A 68 11.17 -14.01 -1.29
C GLY A 68 10.03 -14.52 -2.18
N SER A 69 10.12 -15.81 -2.48
CA SER A 69 9.03 -16.64 -3.02
C SER A 69 8.58 -17.64 -1.94
N SER A 70 7.43 -18.30 -2.12
CA SER A 70 7.00 -19.35 -1.19
C SER A 70 7.66 -20.69 -1.55
N PRO A 71 8.59 -21.25 -0.75
CA PRO A 71 8.91 -22.67 -0.84
C PRO A 71 7.91 -23.51 -0.01
N PRO A 72 7.67 -24.79 -0.36
CA PRO A 72 6.94 -25.71 0.48
C PRO A 72 7.52 -25.75 1.90
N GLY A 73 6.70 -25.43 2.92
CA GLY A 73 7.11 -25.43 4.33
C GLY A 73 7.47 -24.06 4.93
N SER A 74 7.31 -22.95 4.19
CA SER A 74 7.46 -21.60 4.76
C SER A 74 6.55 -21.38 5.97
N LYS A 75 7.12 -20.89 7.08
CA LYS A 75 6.38 -20.52 8.29
C LYS A 75 5.64 -19.18 8.15
N VAL A 76 5.90 -18.46 7.06
CA VAL A 76 5.42 -17.11 6.85
C VAL A 76 4.00 -17.15 6.28
N ARG A 77 3.03 -16.57 7.00
CA ARG A 77 1.60 -16.91 6.85
C ARG A 77 0.97 -16.32 5.59
N TRP A 78 1.54 -15.24 5.06
CA TRP A 78 1.02 -14.57 3.88
C TRP A 78 1.41 -15.22 2.54
N PHE A 79 2.31 -16.20 2.57
CA PHE A 79 2.75 -16.94 1.39
C PHE A 79 1.77 -18.04 0.91
N ARG A 80 0.50 -17.99 1.33
CA ARG A 80 -0.56 -18.92 0.86
C ARG A 80 -1.00 -18.62 -0.58
N SER A 81 -0.04 -18.57 -1.49
CA SER A 81 -0.25 -18.36 -2.91
C SER A 81 0.17 -19.62 -3.66
N SER A 82 -0.54 -19.93 -4.74
CA SER A 82 -0.25 -21.04 -5.63
C SER A 82 0.89 -20.75 -6.62
N SER A 83 1.66 -19.69 -6.40
CA SER A 83 2.70 -19.21 -7.31
C SER A 83 4.03 -19.10 -6.57
N ASP A 84 5.05 -19.74 -7.15
CA ASP A 84 6.43 -19.77 -6.66
C ASP A 84 7.26 -18.57 -7.13
N GLU A 85 6.60 -17.58 -7.76
CA GLU A 85 7.27 -16.37 -8.23
C GLU A 85 7.74 -15.50 -7.06
N PRO A 86 8.95 -14.91 -7.15
CA PRO A 86 9.44 -13.98 -6.15
C PRO A 86 8.56 -12.74 -6.10
N ARG A 87 8.48 -12.15 -4.91
CA ARG A 87 7.64 -10.99 -4.64
C ARG A 87 8.51 -9.83 -4.24
N PHE A 88 8.02 -8.65 -4.58
CA PHE A 88 8.78 -7.43 -4.45
C PHE A 88 7.95 -6.34 -3.79
N ILE A 89 8.61 -5.57 -2.94
CA ILE A 89 8.09 -4.32 -2.38
C ILE A 89 8.76 -3.16 -3.09
N ASN A 90 7.97 -2.37 -3.82
CA ASN A 90 8.43 -1.13 -4.41
C ASN A 90 8.75 -0.15 -3.29
N THR A 91 9.99 0.34 -3.31
CA THR A 91 10.57 1.15 -2.25
C THR A 91 11.24 2.36 -2.88
N VAL A 92 10.92 3.56 -2.39
CA VAL A 92 11.68 4.78 -2.70
C VAL A 92 12.43 5.22 -1.45
N THR A 93 13.73 5.43 -1.59
CA THR A 93 14.62 5.91 -0.53
C THR A 93 15.16 7.27 -0.91
N PHE A 94 14.95 8.26 -0.04
CA PHE A 94 15.63 9.54 -0.07
C PHE A 94 16.73 9.49 0.99
N ASP A 95 17.99 9.52 0.56
CA ASP A 95 19.10 9.60 1.50
C ASP A 95 19.20 11.01 2.10
N SER A 96 19.86 11.09 3.24
CA SER A 96 20.04 12.32 4.02
C SER A 96 21.47 12.37 4.54
N GLU A 97 21.77 13.34 5.42
CA GLU A 97 23.09 13.47 6.03
C GLU A 97 23.49 12.20 6.79
N GLU A 98 24.80 12.00 6.93
CA GLU A 98 25.36 10.86 7.65
C GLU A 98 24.81 10.83 9.09
N ASN A 99 24.27 9.67 9.51
CA ASN A 99 23.60 9.44 10.79
C ASN A 99 22.18 10.02 10.96
N ALA A 100 21.55 10.55 9.90
CA ALA A 100 20.15 10.95 9.97
C ALA A 100 19.24 9.75 10.39
N PRO A 101 18.27 9.95 11.28
CA PRO A 101 17.33 8.90 11.67
C PRO A 101 16.55 8.37 10.45
N THR A 102 16.29 7.07 10.43
CA THR A 102 15.52 6.45 9.34
C THR A 102 14.02 6.56 9.62
N LEU A 103 13.28 7.15 8.69
CA LEU A 103 11.82 7.27 8.72
C LEU A 103 11.21 6.36 7.65
N VAL A 104 10.52 5.30 8.07
CA VAL A 104 9.78 4.41 7.17
C VAL A 104 8.32 4.87 7.07
N MET A 105 7.80 5.08 5.86
CA MET A 105 6.47 5.62 5.60
C MET A 105 5.56 4.60 4.91
N VAL A 106 4.38 4.35 5.50
CA VAL A 106 3.39 3.37 5.03
C VAL A 106 2.07 4.07 4.64
N HIS A 107 1.69 3.93 3.37
CA HIS A 107 0.50 4.57 2.81
C HIS A 107 -0.83 3.94 3.26
N GLY A 108 -1.94 4.65 3.05
CA GLY A 108 -3.30 4.20 3.37
C GLY A 108 -3.97 3.34 2.29
N TYR A 109 -5.23 2.95 2.52
CA TYR A 109 -6.00 2.14 1.58
C TYR A 109 -6.26 2.93 0.29
N GLY A 110 -6.12 2.29 -0.87
CA GLY A 110 -6.36 2.95 -2.16
C GLY A 110 -5.27 3.95 -2.57
N ALA A 111 -4.22 4.09 -1.76
CA ALA A 111 -3.08 4.95 -2.02
C ALA A 111 -1.84 4.12 -2.40
N SER A 112 -0.71 4.81 -2.50
CA SER A 112 0.61 4.30 -2.83
C SER A 112 1.65 5.27 -2.25
N GLN A 113 2.93 4.92 -2.20
CA GLN A 113 3.97 5.75 -1.59
C GLN A 113 4.09 7.15 -2.22
N GLY A 114 3.84 7.31 -3.52
CA GLY A 114 3.94 8.59 -4.21
C GLY A 114 2.94 9.64 -3.71
N PHE A 115 1.94 9.26 -2.91
CA PHE A 115 1.05 10.22 -2.26
C PHE A 115 1.77 11.16 -1.31
N PHE A 116 2.94 10.79 -0.79
CA PHE A 116 3.76 11.64 0.09
C PHE A 116 4.66 12.61 -0.67
N PHE A 117 4.50 12.81 -1.98
CA PHE A 117 5.45 13.58 -2.81
C PHE A 117 5.78 14.99 -2.26
N ARG A 118 4.79 15.75 -1.77
CA ARG A 118 5.03 17.09 -1.16
C ARG A 118 5.70 17.03 0.21
N ASN A 119 5.76 15.86 0.85
CA ASN A 119 6.43 15.68 2.13
C ASN A 119 7.91 15.32 1.98
N PHE A 120 8.30 14.70 0.86
CA PHE A 120 9.64 14.10 0.73
C PHE A 120 10.77 15.10 0.87
N ASP A 121 10.75 16.24 0.17
CA ASP A 121 11.84 17.22 0.22
C ASP A 121 12.14 17.69 1.65
N ALA A 122 11.08 18.09 2.38
CA ALA A 122 11.23 18.60 3.73
C ALA A 122 11.57 17.49 4.75
N LEU A 123 10.99 16.29 4.64
CA LEU A 123 11.35 15.18 5.52
C LEU A 123 12.78 14.68 5.26
N ALA A 124 13.19 14.58 3.99
CA ALA A 124 14.52 14.09 3.62
C ALA A 124 15.66 15.03 4.08
N SER A 125 15.35 16.30 4.38
CA SER A 125 16.31 17.22 4.99
C SER A 125 16.72 16.85 6.43
N ARG A 126 15.96 15.95 7.09
CA ARG A 126 16.17 15.55 8.49
C ARG A 126 16.24 14.04 8.70
N PHE A 127 15.59 13.27 7.83
CA PHE A 127 15.52 11.81 7.91
C PHE A 127 16.09 11.20 6.65
N ARG A 128 16.68 10.01 6.80
CA ARG A 128 16.68 9.06 5.69
C ARG A 128 15.25 8.54 5.51
N VAL A 129 14.55 9.01 4.48
CA VAL A 129 13.14 8.66 4.24
C VAL A 129 13.05 7.42 3.38
N ILE A 130 12.31 6.41 3.83
CA ILE A 130 12.05 5.19 3.07
C ILE A 130 10.53 5.02 2.97
N ALA A 131 9.96 5.26 1.80
CA ALA A 131 8.55 5.03 1.55
C ALA A 131 8.35 3.70 0.81
N ILE A 132 7.28 2.98 1.15
CA ILE A 132 7.00 1.66 0.56
C ILE A 132 5.58 1.58 0.03
N ASP A 133 5.41 0.82 -1.05
CA ASP A 133 4.12 0.29 -1.44
C ASP A 133 3.89 -1.05 -0.74
N GLN A 134 2.79 -1.17 0.01
CA GLN A 134 2.45 -2.43 0.67
C GLN A 134 2.22 -3.56 -0.35
N LEU A 135 2.39 -4.83 0.06
CA LEU A 135 2.14 -5.98 -0.81
C LEU A 135 0.70 -5.94 -1.37
N GLY A 136 0.58 -6.00 -2.70
CA GLY A 136 -0.70 -5.89 -3.39
C GLY A 136 -1.15 -4.46 -3.73
N TRP A 137 -0.29 -3.46 -3.49
CA TRP A 137 -0.51 -2.04 -3.77
C TRP A 137 0.58 -1.45 -4.66
N GLY A 138 0.29 -0.30 -5.28
CA GLY A 138 1.26 0.46 -6.05
C GLY A 138 2.10 -0.36 -7.04
N GLY A 139 3.40 -0.06 -7.05
CA GLY A 139 4.43 -0.77 -7.82
C GLY A 139 4.90 -2.09 -7.21
N SER A 140 4.40 -2.48 -6.04
CA SER A 140 4.72 -3.77 -5.40
C SER A 140 4.04 -4.94 -6.13
N SER A 141 4.53 -6.15 -5.88
CA SER A 141 3.92 -7.37 -6.41
C SER A 141 2.44 -7.46 -6.03
N ARG A 142 1.63 -7.94 -6.99
CA ARG A 142 0.16 -8.05 -6.87
C ARG A 142 -0.31 -9.50 -6.95
N PRO A 143 0.11 -10.36 -5.99
CA PRO A 143 -0.32 -11.75 -5.97
C PRO A 143 -1.81 -11.86 -5.69
N ASP A 144 -2.39 -13.02 -6.02
CA ASP A 144 -3.80 -13.26 -5.73
C ASP A 144 -4.03 -13.24 -4.21
N PHE A 145 -5.03 -12.46 -3.80
CA PHE A 145 -5.38 -12.32 -2.39
C PHE A 145 -6.26 -13.50 -1.97
N THR A 146 -5.70 -14.39 -1.15
CA THR A 146 -6.33 -15.66 -0.75
C THR A 146 -6.76 -15.70 0.71
N CYS A 147 -6.50 -14.63 1.47
CA CYS A 147 -6.83 -14.55 2.90
C CYS A 147 -8.35 -14.65 3.12
N LYS A 148 -8.73 -15.38 4.18
CA LYS A 148 -10.14 -15.67 4.52
C LYS A 148 -10.56 -15.10 5.86
N SER A 149 -9.61 -14.65 6.69
CA SER A 149 -9.87 -14.08 8.01
C SER A 149 -9.12 -12.77 8.22
N THR A 150 -9.47 -12.07 9.31
CA THR A 150 -8.75 -10.89 9.78
C THR A 150 -7.28 -11.22 10.08
N GLU A 151 -7.00 -12.35 10.73
CA GLU A 151 -5.64 -12.77 11.13
C GLU A 151 -4.76 -13.07 9.91
N GLU A 152 -5.29 -13.78 8.92
CA GLU A 152 -4.57 -14.04 7.67
C GLU A 152 -4.29 -12.75 6.91
N THR A 153 -5.23 -11.81 6.98
CA THR A 153 -5.08 -10.50 6.34
C THR A 153 -4.10 -9.60 7.08
N GLU A 154 -4.10 -9.60 8.42
CA GLU A 154 -3.09 -8.92 9.22
C GLU A 154 -1.71 -9.49 8.88
N ALA A 155 -1.54 -10.82 8.92
CA ALA A 155 -0.28 -11.48 8.59
C ALA A 155 0.20 -11.18 7.15
N TRP A 156 -0.74 -10.98 6.21
CA TRP A 156 -0.44 -10.50 4.85
C TRP A 156 0.43 -9.26 4.82
N PHE A 157 0.06 -8.24 5.57
CA PHE A 157 0.79 -6.97 5.59
C PHE A 157 1.97 -7.02 6.57
N ILE A 158 1.81 -7.64 7.74
CA ILE A 158 2.83 -7.65 8.78
C ILE A 158 4.02 -8.51 8.39
N ASP A 159 3.82 -9.79 8.06
CA ASP A 159 5.00 -10.60 7.78
C ASP A 159 5.63 -10.24 6.41
N SER A 160 4.91 -9.58 5.48
CA SER A 160 5.54 -9.09 4.22
C SER A 160 6.39 -7.84 4.46
N PHE A 161 5.95 -6.97 5.36
CA PHE A 161 6.76 -5.86 5.86
C PHE A 161 8.00 -6.35 6.60
N GLU A 162 7.89 -7.40 7.42
CA GLU A 162 9.03 -7.96 8.15
C GLU A 162 10.10 -8.54 7.20
N GLU A 163 9.68 -9.30 6.17
CA GLU A 163 10.63 -9.79 5.16
C GLU A 163 11.28 -8.65 4.38
N TRP A 164 10.53 -7.57 4.08
CA TRP A 164 11.10 -6.36 3.51
C TRP A 164 12.14 -5.70 4.43
N ARG A 165 11.83 -5.55 5.72
CA ARG A 165 12.74 -4.97 6.70
C ARG A 165 14.04 -5.77 6.79
N LYS A 166 13.95 -7.10 6.85
CA LYS A 166 15.12 -8.00 6.82
C LYS A 166 15.94 -7.80 5.56
N ALA A 167 15.30 -7.78 4.38
CA ALA A 167 15.97 -7.58 3.11
C ALA A 167 16.67 -6.21 3.01
N LYS A 168 16.10 -5.17 3.60
CA LYS A 168 16.70 -3.83 3.73
C LYS A 168 17.71 -3.70 4.86
N ASN A 169 17.89 -4.75 5.68
CA ASN A 169 18.76 -4.79 6.85
C ASN A 169 18.53 -3.62 7.82
N LEU A 170 17.26 -3.29 8.09
CA LEU A 170 16.89 -2.21 9.01
C LEU A 170 16.72 -2.78 10.42
N SER A 171 17.57 -2.36 11.36
CA SER A 171 17.51 -2.82 12.75
C SER A 171 16.68 -1.91 13.65
N ASN A 172 16.62 -0.61 13.35
CA ASN A 172 15.91 0.41 14.11
C ASN A 172 15.43 1.51 13.17
N PHE A 173 14.16 1.93 13.29
CA PHE A 173 13.60 3.03 12.50
C PHE A 173 12.40 3.67 13.19
N ILE A 174 12.08 4.89 12.77
CA ILE A 174 10.81 5.56 13.05
C ILE A 174 9.80 5.06 12.02
N LEU A 175 8.62 4.63 12.46
CA LEU A 175 7.58 4.09 11.60
C LEU A 175 6.39 5.05 11.54
N LEU A 176 6.11 5.58 10.36
CA LEU A 176 4.95 6.41 10.09
C LEU A 176 3.91 5.64 9.27
N GLY A 177 2.68 5.62 9.76
CA GLY A 177 1.56 5.01 9.06
C GLY A 177 0.39 5.98 8.88
N HIS A 178 -0.08 6.13 7.64
CA HIS A 178 -1.27 6.93 7.33
C HIS A 178 -2.51 6.04 7.15
N SER A 179 -3.62 6.37 7.82
CA SER A 179 -4.92 5.68 7.64
C SER A 179 -4.77 4.17 7.83
N PHE A 180 -5.09 3.36 6.81
CA PHE A 180 -4.86 1.92 6.85
C PHE A 180 -3.38 1.54 7.11
N GLY A 181 -2.43 2.31 6.59
CA GLY A 181 -1.02 2.15 6.91
C GLY A 181 -0.71 2.38 8.39
N GLY A 182 -1.50 3.22 9.07
CA GLY A 182 -1.43 3.39 10.53
C GLY A 182 -1.86 2.16 11.31
N TYR A 183 -2.92 1.48 10.86
CA TYR A 183 -3.33 0.18 11.42
C TYR A 183 -2.23 -0.86 11.27
N VAL A 184 -1.66 -0.98 10.07
CA VAL A 184 -0.57 -1.92 9.77
C VAL A 184 0.68 -1.58 10.58
N ALA A 185 1.07 -0.30 10.65
CA ALA A 185 2.22 0.16 11.41
C ALA A 185 2.09 -0.14 12.91
N ALA A 186 0.92 0.10 13.51
CA ALA A 186 0.68 -0.21 14.91
C ALA A 186 0.71 -1.73 15.17
N LYS A 187 0.08 -2.53 14.30
CA LYS A 187 0.14 -4.00 14.39
C LYS A 187 1.54 -4.56 14.22
N TYR A 188 2.39 -3.89 13.45
CA TYR A 188 3.79 -4.25 13.25
C TYR A 188 4.59 -3.92 14.51
N ALA A 189 4.47 -2.69 15.04
CA ALA A 189 5.15 -2.26 16.25
C ALA A 189 4.82 -3.13 17.48
N LEU A 190 3.59 -3.64 17.57
CA LEU A 190 3.20 -4.60 18.61
C LEU A 190 3.90 -5.96 18.50
N GLN A 191 4.17 -6.43 17.27
CA GLN A 191 4.78 -7.75 17.03
C GLN A 191 6.30 -7.71 16.98
N HIS A 192 6.87 -6.54 16.66
CA HIS A 192 8.30 -6.29 16.49
C HIS A 192 8.73 -5.00 17.20
N PRO A 193 8.44 -4.84 18.50
CA PRO A 193 8.74 -3.62 19.25
C PRO A 193 10.24 -3.28 19.27
N GLU A 194 11.11 -4.29 19.17
CA GLU A 194 12.57 -4.15 19.15
C GLU A 194 13.11 -3.40 17.92
N HIS A 195 12.30 -3.22 16.88
CA HIS A 195 12.70 -2.56 15.63
C HIS A 195 12.15 -1.14 15.47
N VAL A 196 11.10 -0.78 16.20
CA VAL A 196 10.38 0.49 16.06
C VAL A 196 10.77 1.42 17.20
N GLN A 197 11.57 2.45 16.89
CA GLN A 197 11.98 3.45 17.87
C GLN A 197 10.83 4.37 18.26
N HIS A 198 10.07 4.81 17.25
CA HIS A 198 8.91 5.66 17.41
C HIS A 198 7.84 5.31 16.40
N LEU A 199 6.59 5.23 16.85
CA LEU A 199 5.43 5.09 15.99
C LEU A 199 4.74 6.45 15.82
N ILE A 200 4.55 6.86 14.56
CA ILE A 200 3.83 8.08 14.15
C ILE A 200 2.56 7.66 13.40
N LEU A 201 1.40 8.02 13.94
CA LEU A 201 0.12 7.69 13.33
C LEU A 201 -0.58 8.93 12.78
N VAL A 202 -0.91 8.89 11.49
CA VAL A 202 -1.53 10.00 10.77
C VAL A 202 -2.93 9.57 10.33
N GLY A 203 -3.96 10.06 11.04
CA GLY A 203 -5.37 9.69 10.84
C GLY A 203 -5.60 8.17 10.77
N PRO A 204 -5.09 7.37 11.74
CA PRO A 204 -5.05 5.91 11.61
C PRO A 204 -6.44 5.28 11.59
N ALA A 205 -6.60 4.23 10.80
CA ALA A 205 -7.82 3.43 10.79
C ALA A 205 -7.80 2.36 11.90
N GLY A 206 -8.97 1.90 12.32
CA GLY A 206 -9.11 0.67 13.12
C GLY A 206 -8.76 0.73 14.60
N PHE A 207 -8.62 1.94 15.17
CA PHE A 207 -8.47 2.14 16.61
C PHE A 207 -9.83 2.16 17.32
N SER A 208 -10.81 2.86 16.78
CA SER A 208 -12.15 3.00 17.38
C SER A 208 -13.07 1.84 17.05
N SER A 209 -13.96 1.52 17.99
CA SER A 209 -15.06 0.57 17.79
C SER A 209 -16.29 1.25 17.18
N GLU A 210 -17.16 0.47 16.52
CA GLU A 210 -18.45 0.95 15.99
C GLU A 210 -19.36 1.57 17.06
N THR A 211 -19.20 1.14 18.32
CA THR A 211 -20.01 1.59 19.46
C THR A 211 -19.67 2.98 19.98
N GLU A 212 -18.48 3.52 19.68
CA GLU A 212 -18.05 4.83 20.18
C GLU A 212 -18.35 5.99 19.20
N HIS A 213 -18.48 5.68 17.90
CA HIS A 213 -18.68 6.69 16.84
C HIS A 213 -19.68 6.26 15.75
N SER A 214 -20.62 5.37 16.05
CA SER A 214 -21.79 5.16 15.18
C SER A 214 -22.59 6.46 15.10
N SER A 215 -22.31 7.29 14.10
CA SER A 215 -23.14 8.46 13.82
C SER A 215 -24.57 7.96 13.57
N GLU A 216 -25.57 8.59 14.20
CA GLU A 216 -26.97 8.25 13.93
C GLU A 216 -27.28 8.23 12.44
N TRP A 217 -26.58 9.08 11.67
CA TRP A 217 -26.64 9.12 10.22
C TRP A 217 -26.25 7.80 9.57
N LEU A 218 -25.15 7.16 9.98
CA LEU A 218 -24.70 5.90 9.39
C LEU A 218 -25.69 4.77 9.67
N THR A 219 -26.24 4.73 10.90
CA THR A 219 -27.26 3.77 11.31
C THR A 219 -28.57 3.98 10.54
N LYS A 220 -29.02 5.24 10.42
CA LYS A 220 -30.19 5.61 9.59
C LYS A 220 -29.96 5.28 8.11
N PHE A 221 -28.77 5.53 7.58
CA PHE A 221 -28.41 5.22 6.19
C PHE A 221 -28.44 3.72 5.93
N ARG A 222 -27.86 2.90 6.81
CA ARG A 222 -27.87 1.43 6.72
C ARG A 222 -29.27 0.82 6.74
N ALA A 223 -30.20 1.44 7.46
CA ALA A 223 -31.61 1.02 7.47
C ALA A 223 -32.35 1.31 6.14
N THR A 224 -31.76 2.08 5.23
CA THR A 224 -32.31 2.31 3.90
C THR A 224 -31.94 1.19 2.94
N TRP A 225 -32.75 0.99 1.88
CA TRP A 225 -32.42 0.04 0.81
C TRP A 225 -31.09 0.35 0.11
N LYS A 226 -30.72 1.64 0.01
CA LYS A 226 -29.42 2.07 -0.53
C LYS A 226 -28.27 1.66 0.40
N GLY A 227 -28.43 1.88 1.71
CA GLY A 227 -27.45 1.45 2.71
C GLY A 227 -27.28 -0.06 2.76
N MET A 228 -28.39 -0.83 2.70
CA MET A 228 -28.34 -2.28 2.60
C MET A 228 -27.60 -2.76 1.35
N LEU A 229 -27.84 -2.13 0.20
CA LEU A 229 -27.13 -2.44 -1.05
C LEU A 229 -25.63 -2.15 -0.93
N VAL A 230 -25.24 -0.97 -0.42
CA VAL A 230 -23.82 -0.62 -0.25
C VAL A 230 -23.15 -1.55 0.77
N ASN A 231 -23.83 -1.89 1.87
CA ASN A 231 -23.33 -2.85 2.85
C ASN A 231 -23.14 -4.24 2.22
N HIS A 232 -24.10 -4.70 1.42
CA HIS A 232 -23.97 -5.97 0.69
C HIS A 232 -22.80 -5.96 -0.30
N LEU A 233 -22.60 -4.85 -1.02
CA LEU A 233 -21.45 -4.66 -1.91
C LEU A 233 -20.13 -4.69 -1.11
N TRP A 234 -20.07 -4.04 0.05
CA TRP A 234 -18.92 -4.07 0.96
C TRP A 234 -18.59 -5.50 1.41
N GLU A 235 -19.57 -6.23 1.93
CA GLU A 235 -19.41 -7.62 2.38
C GLU A 235 -19.06 -8.58 1.22
N SER A 236 -19.50 -8.25 0.01
CA SER A 236 -19.15 -8.96 -1.23
C SER A 236 -17.75 -8.61 -1.78
N ASN A 237 -16.97 -7.80 -1.06
CA ASN A 237 -15.65 -7.30 -1.47
C ASN A 237 -15.69 -6.48 -2.78
N PHE A 238 -16.79 -5.75 -3.01
CA PHE A 238 -16.92 -4.87 -4.15
C PHE A 238 -16.19 -3.55 -3.88
N THR A 239 -14.93 -3.49 -4.31
CA THR A 239 -14.04 -2.35 -4.06
C THR A 239 -14.32 -1.19 -5.02
N PRO A 240 -14.09 0.08 -4.63
CA PRO A 240 -14.11 1.22 -5.55
C PRO A 240 -13.22 1.02 -6.79
N GLN A 241 -12.08 0.37 -6.61
CA GLN A 241 -11.14 -0.02 -7.66
C GLN A 241 -11.79 -0.93 -8.71
N ARG A 242 -12.72 -1.81 -8.30
CA ARG A 242 -13.49 -2.65 -9.22
C ARG A 242 -14.40 -1.82 -10.13
N ILE A 243 -14.92 -0.69 -9.64
CA ILE A 243 -15.69 0.26 -10.46
C ILE A 243 -14.77 0.92 -11.49
N VAL A 244 -13.61 1.43 -11.07
CA VAL A 244 -12.63 2.07 -11.97
C VAL A 244 -12.22 1.13 -13.10
N ARG A 245 -11.92 -0.15 -12.78
CA ARG A 245 -11.60 -1.17 -13.79
C ARG A 245 -12.78 -1.54 -14.67
N GLY A 246 -13.96 -1.70 -14.08
CA GLY A 246 -15.18 -2.10 -14.80
C GLY A 246 -15.69 -1.04 -15.78
N LEU A 247 -15.45 0.24 -15.48
CA LEU A 247 -15.83 1.36 -16.35
C LEU A 247 -14.97 1.49 -17.60
N GLY A 248 -13.97 0.62 -17.82
CA GLY A 248 -13.31 0.62 -19.12
C GLY A 248 -12.66 1.98 -19.43
N PRO A 249 -12.64 2.40 -20.71
CA PRO A 249 -12.11 3.69 -21.17
C PRO A 249 -12.58 4.95 -20.42
N TRP A 250 -13.68 4.88 -19.66
CA TRP A 250 -14.18 6.00 -18.86
C TRP A 250 -13.57 6.10 -17.45
N GLY A 251 -12.79 5.09 -17.01
CA GLY A 251 -12.10 5.04 -15.73
C GLY A 251 -11.22 6.27 -15.43
N PRO A 252 -10.37 6.75 -16.37
CA PRO A 252 -9.55 7.94 -16.15
C PRO A 252 -10.38 9.18 -15.80
N GLY A 253 -11.50 9.40 -16.49
CA GLY A 253 -12.38 10.54 -16.22
C GLY A 253 -13.07 10.47 -14.85
N LEU A 254 -13.40 9.25 -14.38
CA LEU A 254 -13.89 9.06 -13.01
C LEU A 254 -12.81 9.41 -11.98
N VAL A 255 -11.57 8.93 -12.20
CA VAL A 255 -10.45 9.23 -11.30
C VAL A 255 -10.14 10.72 -11.28
N GLN A 256 -10.12 11.38 -12.44
CA GLN A 256 -9.92 12.82 -12.53
C GLN A 256 -10.98 13.61 -11.75
N ARG A 257 -12.26 13.23 -11.85
CA ARG A 257 -13.33 13.86 -11.05
C ARG A 257 -13.11 13.64 -9.55
N TYR A 258 -12.71 12.43 -9.16
CA TYR A 258 -12.39 12.12 -7.76
C TYR A 258 -11.20 12.95 -7.26
N THR A 259 -10.10 13.01 -8.01
CA THR A 259 -8.89 13.74 -7.60
C THR A 259 -9.13 15.24 -7.58
N SER A 260 -9.82 15.81 -8.56
CA SER A 260 -10.23 17.22 -8.54
C SER A 260 -11.13 17.54 -7.35
N ALA A 261 -12.08 16.67 -7.00
CA ALA A 261 -12.93 16.88 -5.83
C ALA A 261 -12.16 16.73 -4.51
N ARG A 262 -11.22 15.77 -4.44
CA ARG A 262 -10.50 15.40 -3.22
C ARG A 262 -9.29 16.29 -2.93
N PHE A 263 -8.64 16.81 -3.97
CA PHE A 263 -7.38 17.55 -3.89
C PHE A 263 -7.46 18.95 -4.56
N GLY A 264 -8.57 19.29 -5.22
CA GLY A 264 -8.70 20.51 -6.00
C GLY A 264 -9.53 21.65 -5.39
N SER A 265 -10.01 21.57 -4.12
CA SER A 265 -10.76 22.70 -3.51
C SER A 265 -10.43 23.03 -2.05
N HIS A 266 -9.87 24.24 -1.90
CA HIS A 266 -9.98 25.32 -0.90
C HIS A 266 -10.43 25.01 0.53
N SER A 267 -9.51 25.17 1.49
CA SER A 267 -9.79 25.86 2.77
C SER A 267 -8.57 26.13 3.67
N THR A 268 -7.36 25.61 3.36
CA THR A 268 -6.22 25.72 4.30
C THR A 268 -4.83 26.02 3.70
N GLY A 269 -4.75 26.51 2.45
CA GLY A 269 -3.60 27.32 2.03
C GLY A 269 -2.67 26.81 0.93
N GLU A 270 -2.79 25.58 0.42
CA GLU A 270 -2.05 25.19 -0.80
C GLU A 270 -2.85 24.27 -1.71
N LEU A 271 -3.20 24.78 -2.88
CA LEU A 271 -3.72 23.99 -3.98
C LEU A 271 -2.55 23.27 -4.65
N LEU A 272 -2.76 22.01 -5.06
CA LEU A 272 -1.86 21.38 -6.02
C LEU A 272 -1.81 22.24 -7.28
N THR A 273 -0.60 22.50 -7.77
CA THR A 273 -0.41 23.09 -9.10
C THR A 273 -1.07 22.20 -10.17
N GLU A 274 -1.38 22.78 -11.33
CA GLU A 274 -1.98 22.02 -12.44
C GLU A 274 -1.11 20.82 -12.84
N GLN A 275 0.21 21.00 -12.84
CA GLN A 275 1.18 19.95 -13.10
C GLN A 275 1.12 18.84 -12.03
N GLU A 276 1.20 19.19 -10.75
CA GLU A 276 1.09 18.23 -9.64
C GLU A 276 -0.23 17.46 -9.67
N SER A 277 -1.34 18.16 -9.89
CA SER A 277 -2.68 17.57 -9.97
C SER A 277 -2.78 16.57 -11.12
N THR A 278 -2.24 16.91 -12.28
CA THR A 278 -2.23 16.03 -13.47
C THR A 278 -1.38 14.78 -13.22
N LEU A 279 -0.16 14.94 -12.71
CA LEU A 279 0.75 13.85 -12.41
C LEU A 279 0.19 12.91 -11.33
N LEU A 280 -0.35 13.49 -10.26
CA LEU A 280 -0.98 12.73 -9.19
C LEU A 280 -2.21 11.97 -9.70
N THR A 281 -3.05 12.60 -10.53
CA THR A 281 -4.23 11.96 -11.11
C THR A 281 -3.86 10.76 -11.99
N ASP A 282 -2.84 10.90 -12.83
CA ASP A 282 -2.31 9.82 -13.67
C ASP A 282 -1.80 8.64 -12.83
N TYR A 283 -1.01 8.93 -11.79
CA TYR A 283 -0.50 7.92 -10.87
C TYR A 283 -1.61 7.22 -10.07
N ILE A 284 -2.59 7.97 -9.56
CA ILE A 284 -3.76 7.43 -8.84
C ILE A 284 -4.55 6.50 -9.76
N TYR A 285 -4.78 6.91 -11.01
CA TYR A 285 -5.51 6.11 -11.97
C TYR A 285 -4.83 4.74 -12.17
N HIS A 286 -3.53 4.73 -12.44
CA HIS A 286 -2.79 3.49 -12.64
C HIS A 286 -2.81 2.59 -11.40
N THR A 287 -2.73 3.18 -10.20
CA THR A 287 -2.81 2.46 -8.92
C THR A 287 -4.18 1.82 -8.70
N LEU A 288 -5.28 2.55 -8.96
CA LEU A 288 -6.65 2.08 -8.77
C LEU A 288 -7.11 1.09 -9.86
N ALA A 289 -6.63 1.26 -11.09
CA ALA A 289 -6.96 0.38 -12.20
C ALA A 289 -6.19 -0.95 -12.18
N ALA A 290 -5.18 -1.09 -11.31
CA ALA A 290 -4.32 -2.27 -11.26
C ALA A 290 -5.07 -3.56 -10.87
N LYS A 291 -4.48 -4.72 -11.19
CA LYS A 291 -5.02 -6.05 -10.85
C LYS A 291 -5.41 -6.08 -9.36
N ALA A 292 -6.61 -6.56 -9.04
CA ALA A 292 -7.02 -6.68 -7.64
C ALA A 292 -6.06 -7.58 -6.84
N SER A 293 -5.66 -7.13 -5.65
CA SER A 293 -4.77 -7.85 -4.74
C SER A 293 -4.98 -7.30 -3.32
N GLY A 294 -4.12 -6.40 -2.84
CA GLY A 294 -4.18 -5.85 -1.48
C GLY A 294 -5.50 -5.14 -1.16
N GLU A 295 -6.17 -4.56 -2.16
CA GLU A 295 -7.50 -3.94 -2.01
C GLU A 295 -8.59 -4.88 -1.47
N LEU A 296 -8.42 -6.19 -1.63
CA LEU A 296 -9.39 -7.18 -1.18
C LEU A 296 -9.33 -7.44 0.34
N CYS A 297 -8.40 -6.79 1.04
CA CYS A 297 -8.28 -6.84 2.50
C CYS A 297 -9.44 -6.17 3.23
N LEU A 298 -10.11 -5.22 2.57
CA LEU A 298 -11.02 -4.27 3.21
C LEU A 298 -12.12 -4.97 3.98
N LYS A 299 -12.78 -5.98 3.40
CA LYS A 299 -13.86 -6.71 4.09
C LYS A 299 -13.39 -7.50 5.31
N HIS A 300 -12.10 -7.85 5.41
CA HIS A 300 -11.57 -8.68 6.50
C HIS A 300 -11.08 -7.84 7.67
N ILE A 301 -10.58 -6.63 7.40
CA ILE A 301 -10.07 -5.73 8.43
C ILE A 301 -11.18 -4.79 8.91
N PHE A 302 -12.00 -4.28 7.99
CA PHE A 302 -13.00 -3.27 8.27
C PHE A 302 -14.42 -3.76 7.99
N SER A 303 -15.35 -3.46 8.90
CA SER A 303 -16.78 -3.48 8.60
C SER A 303 -17.16 -2.20 7.84
N PHE A 304 -18.36 -2.19 7.27
CA PHE A 304 -18.86 -1.04 6.53
C PHE A 304 -18.77 0.24 7.36
N GLY A 305 -18.24 1.33 6.78
CA GLY A 305 -17.95 2.57 7.52
C GLY A 305 -16.51 2.68 8.03
N ALA A 306 -15.63 1.74 7.64
CA ALA A 306 -14.21 1.71 8.02
C ALA A 306 -13.94 1.48 9.52
N PHE A 307 -14.91 0.94 10.26
CA PHE A 307 -14.68 0.47 11.63
C PHE A 307 -13.90 -0.83 11.60
N ALA A 308 -12.89 -0.98 12.46
CA ALA A 308 -12.17 -2.25 12.54
C ALA A 308 -13.10 -3.36 13.04
N ARG A 309 -13.06 -4.52 12.38
CA ARG A 309 -13.74 -5.73 12.87
C ARG A 309 -13.14 -6.23 14.17
N LYS A 310 -11.85 -5.98 14.37
CA LYS A 310 -11.12 -6.26 15.61
C LYS A 310 -10.33 -5.00 16.00
N PRO A 311 -10.99 -4.03 16.69
CA PRO A 311 -10.36 -2.78 17.06
C PRO A 311 -9.12 -2.99 17.92
N LEU A 312 -8.07 -2.22 17.67
CA LEU A 312 -6.84 -2.30 18.46
C LEU A 312 -7.09 -1.96 19.93
N LEU A 313 -7.95 -0.97 20.21
CA LEU A 313 -8.30 -0.58 21.57
C LEU A 313 -9.05 -1.69 22.32
N GLN A 314 -9.96 -2.42 21.66
CA GLN A 314 -10.72 -3.47 22.32
C GLN A 314 -9.84 -4.67 22.71
N ARG A 315 -8.92 -5.08 21.83
CA ARG A 315 -7.94 -6.13 22.13
C ARG A 315 -7.02 -5.75 23.28
N SER A 316 -6.73 -4.46 23.44
CA SER A 316 -5.92 -3.99 24.55
C SER A 316 -6.61 -4.14 25.91
N TYR A 317 -7.95 -4.21 25.98
CA TYR A 317 -8.63 -4.58 27.23
C TYR A 317 -8.47 -6.06 27.57
N GLU A 318 -8.33 -6.92 26.55
CA GLU A 318 -8.04 -8.35 26.73
C GLU A 318 -6.56 -8.59 27.06
N HIS A 319 -5.67 -7.72 26.55
CA HIS A 319 -4.22 -7.73 26.78
C HIS A 319 -3.71 -6.31 27.11
N PRO A 320 -3.77 -5.87 28.38
CA PRO A 320 -3.42 -4.50 28.79
C PRO A 320 -2.01 -4.05 28.37
N GLY A 321 -1.07 -4.99 28.27
CA GLY A 321 0.29 -4.72 27.82
C GLY A 321 0.39 -4.22 26.38
N ASP A 322 -0.61 -4.45 25.52
CA ASP A 322 -0.59 -3.99 24.14
C ASP A 322 -0.79 -2.47 24.04
N LEU A 323 -1.72 -1.89 24.82
CA LEU A 323 -1.90 -0.43 24.84
C LEU A 323 -0.69 0.24 25.46
N GLU A 324 -0.18 -0.31 26.56
CA GLU A 324 1.02 0.20 27.22
C GLU A 324 2.21 0.13 26.26
N SER A 325 2.36 -0.94 25.48
CA SER A 325 3.39 -1.04 24.44
C SER A 325 3.19 -0.02 23.31
N ILE A 326 1.97 0.16 22.80
CA ILE A 326 1.68 1.20 21.79
C ILE A 326 1.91 2.60 22.35
N CYS A 327 1.61 2.87 23.61
CA CYS A 327 1.86 4.16 24.24
C CYS A 327 3.35 4.36 24.57
N THR A 328 4.07 3.28 24.88
CA THR A 328 5.51 3.30 25.19
C THR A 328 6.34 3.49 23.92
N ILE A 329 5.96 2.82 22.83
CA ILE A 329 6.58 2.95 21.50
C ILE A 329 6.02 4.16 20.74
N GLY A 330 4.78 4.55 21.04
CA GLY A 330 4.02 5.63 20.41
C GLY A 330 4.64 6.98 20.69
N GLY A 331 5.24 7.57 19.65
CA GLY A 331 5.87 8.87 19.75
C GLY A 331 4.85 10.00 19.63
N HIS A 332 3.92 9.90 18.67
CA HIS A 332 2.94 10.96 18.33
C HIS A 332 1.72 10.41 17.59
N PHE A 333 0.54 10.88 18.00
CA PHE A 333 -0.73 10.63 17.32
C PHE A 333 -1.27 11.93 16.74
N VAL A 334 -1.61 11.93 15.46
CA VAL A 334 -2.31 13.04 14.82
C VAL A 334 -3.59 12.49 14.21
N PHE A 335 -4.73 12.89 14.77
CA PHE A 335 -6.04 12.61 14.19
C PHE A 335 -6.30 13.62 13.07
N ILE A 336 -6.71 13.12 11.90
CA ILE A 336 -7.09 13.96 10.77
C ILE A 336 -8.62 14.02 10.73
N ASP A 337 -9.19 15.14 11.14
CA ASP A 337 -10.60 15.45 10.92
C ASP A 337 -10.84 16.13 9.56
N ASN A 338 -9.78 16.66 8.94
CA ASN A 338 -9.85 17.33 7.64
C ASN A 338 -9.01 16.63 6.54
N PRO A 339 -9.62 15.92 5.58
CA PRO A 339 -8.91 15.23 4.51
C PRO A 339 -8.06 16.16 3.61
N SER A 340 -8.39 17.45 3.46
CA SER A 340 -7.60 18.38 2.64
C SER A 340 -6.25 18.75 3.27
N GLY A 341 -6.04 18.44 4.56
CA GLY A 341 -4.80 18.70 5.29
C GLY A 341 -3.79 17.56 5.28
N PHE A 342 -3.86 16.57 4.37
CA PHE A 342 -3.01 15.37 4.41
C PHE A 342 -1.50 15.69 4.56
N HIS A 343 -0.95 16.51 3.68
CA HIS A 343 0.48 16.85 3.73
C HIS A 343 0.84 17.64 5.00
N SER A 344 0.00 18.61 5.38
CA SER A 344 0.16 19.38 6.62
C SER A 344 0.09 18.49 7.86
N ALA A 345 -0.78 17.48 7.87
CA ALA A 345 -0.93 16.55 8.98
C ALA A 345 0.29 15.64 9.13
N VAL A 346 0.88 15.19 8.01
CA VAL A 346 2.16 14.46 8.04
C VAL A 346 3.26 15.33 8.63
N PHE A 347 3.39 16.59 8.19
CA PHE A 347 4.37 17.50 8.77
C PHE A 347 4.12 17.79 10.25
N HIS A 348 2.87 18.02 10.63
CA HIS A 348 2.49 18.19 12.02
C HIS A 348 2.85 16.94 12.84
N ALA A 349 2.59 15.74 12.34
CA ALA A 349 2.93 14.50 13.05
C ALA A 349 4.44 14.32 13.23
N CYS A 350 5.25 14.78 12.27
CA CYS A 350 6.70 14.74 12.35
C CYS A 350 7.31 15.94 13.11
N ARG A 351 6.53 16.94 13.54
CA ARG A 351 7.05 18.22 14.05
C ARG A 351 8.06 18.09 15.19
N LYS A 352 7.85 17.17 16.14
CA LYS A 352 8.78 16.97 17.27
C LYS A 352 10.17 16.53 16.82
N PHE A 353 10.26 15.86 15.67
CA PHE A 353 11.53 15.42 15.10
C PHE A 353 12.09 16.40 14.06
N LEU A 354 11.27 17.36 13.60
CA LEU A 354 11.70 18.43 12.70
C LEU A 354 12.25 19.63 13.47
N SER A 355 11.68 19.92 14.65
CA SER A 355 12.19 20.88 15.62
C SER A 355 13.40 20.29 16.33
N GLY A 356 14.58 20.89 16.14
CA GLY A 356 15.71 20.64 17.04
C GLY A 356 15.34 21.02 18.47
N ASP A 357 16.03 20.41 19.45
CA ASP A 357 15.81 20.62 20.88
C ASP A 357 15.57 22.11 21.24
N GLY A 358 14.30 22.48 21.48
CA GLY A 358 13.95 23.72 22.18
C GLY A 358 13.28 24.85 21.39
N GLU A 359 13.03 24.75 20.07
CA GLU A 359 12.22 25.79 19.38
C GLU A 359 10.83 25.29 18.99
N GLU A 360 9.82 25.72 19.76
CA GLU A 360 8.38 25.63 19.44
C GLU A 360 7.96 26.48 18.22
N GLY A 361 8.89 26.82 17.34
CA GLY A 361 8.74 27.90 16.35
C GLY A 361 9.29 27.58 14.96
N LEU A 362 9.22 26.34 14.47
CA LEU A 362 9.37 26.12 13.03
C LEU A 362 8.09 26.57 12.33
N SER A 363 8.15 27.72 11.66
CA SER A 363 7.20 28.07 10.62
C SER A 363 7.16 26.91 9.63
N LEU A 364 6.00 26.29 9.47
CA LEU A 364 5.75 25.32 8.41
C LEU A 364 6.25 25.90 7.06
N PRO A 365 6.78 25.08 6.13
CA PRO A 365 7.21 25.58 4.82
C PRO A 365 6.11 26.44 4.19
N GLU A 366 6.50 27.53 3.51
CA GLU A 366 5.58 28.52 2.94
C GLU A 366 4.35 27.85 2.31
N GLY A 367 3.15 28.12 2.85
CA GLY A 367 1.87 27.58 2.38
C GLY A 367 1.23 26.48 3.24
N LEU A 368 1.96 25.87 4.17
CA LEU A 368 1.42 24.84 5.07
C LEU A 368 0.93 25.47 6.38
N THR A 369 -0.32 25.24 6.77
CA THR A 369 -0.87 25.65 8.08
C THR A 369 -1.02 24.44 9.01
N SER A 370 -0.85 24.65 10.32
CA SER A 370 -1.11 23.61 11.32
C SER A 370 -2.61 23.31 11.32
N ALA A 371 -2.96 22.02 11.34
CA ALA A 371 -4.34 21.56 11.37
C ALA A 371 -5.08 22.03 12.62
#